data_AF-A0AA37K604-F1
#
_entry.id   AF-A0AA37K604-F1
#
_cell.length_a   1.000
_cell.length_b   1.000
_cell.length_c   1.000
_cell.angle_alpha   90.00
_cell.angle_beta   90.00
_cell.angle_gamma   90.00
#
_symmetry.space_group_name_H-M   'P 1'
#
loop_
_entity.id
_entity.type
_entity.pdbx_description
1 polymer ?
#
loop_
_entity_poly.entity_id
_entity_poly.type
_entity_poly.pdbx_seq_one_letter_code
_entity_poly.pdbx_strand_id
1 'polypeptide(L)'
;MTTNKITPEKLWARQQISPLDVDYDSWNERRASIQAFSQMSQSCIFTVDVFKERYDFASDNFATIFGYNPIWIKTIRKQGDLQEERIHPDDRTQLIEHQIEHG
;
A
#
# COMPACT_ATOMS: atom_id res chain seq x y z
N MET A 1 9.26 -1.97 25.61
CA MET A 1 10.40 -2.20 24.69
C MET A 1 10.35 -1.11 23.64
N THR A 2 11.44 -0.37 23.42
CA THR A 2 11.53 0.59 22.32
C THR A 2 11.55 -0.21 21.01
N THR A 3 10.39 -0.36 20.39
CA THR A 3 10.32 -0.86 19.02
C THR A 3 11.10 0.13 18.16
N ASN A 4 12.23 -0.30 17.62
CA ASN A 4 12.89 0.44 16.55
C ASN A 4 11.84 0.62 15.47
N LYS A 5 11.30 1.83 15.30
CA LYS A 5 10.27 2.12 14.30
C LYS A 5 10.91 1.94 12.92
N ILE A 6 10.77 0.73 12.37
CA ILE A 6 11.10 0.45 10.97
C ILE A 6 10.03 1.17 10.15
N THR A 7 10.47 1.98 9.19
CA THR A 7 9.54 2.67 8.28
C THR A 7 9.03 1.67 7.24
N PRO A 8 7.83 1.87 6.65
CA PRO A 8 7.31 0.99 5.62
C PRO A 8 8.29 0.79 4.46
N GLU A 9 9.01 1.84 4.04
CA GLU A 9 10.02 1.75 2.96
C GLU A 9 11.15 0.81 3.32
N LYS A 10 11.68 0.91 4.55
CA LYS A 10 12.71 -0.02 5.05
C LYS A 10 12.21 -1.45 5.17
N LEU A 11 10.91 -1.64 5.37
CA LEU A 11 10.30 -2.96 5.41
C LEU A 11 10.21 -3.55 4.00
N TRP A 12 9.69 -2.78 3.04
CA TRP A 12 9.58 -3.19 1.64
C TRP A 12 10.94 -3.49 1.02
N ALA A 13 11.95 -2.68 1.31
CA ALA A 13 13.32 -2.86 0.82
C ALA A 13 13.94 -4.23 1.18
N ARG A 14 13.43 -4.92 2.21
CA ARG A 14 13.91 -6.27 2.59
C ARG A 14 13.59 -7.34 1.55
N GLN A 15 12.60 -7.10 0.69
CA GLN A 15 12.22 -8.03 -0.37
C GLN A 15 13.25 -8.07 -1.52
N GLN A 16 14.23 -7.16 -1.53
CA GLN A 16 15.37 -7.17 -2.47
C GLN A 16 14.97 -7.25 -3.96
N ILE A 17 13.85 -6.64 -4.33
CA ILE A 17 13.36 -6.60 -5.72
C ILE A 17 14.36 -5.85 -6.61
N SER A 18 14.79 -6.47 -7.70
CA SER A 18 15.69 -5.86 -8.68
C SER A 18 14.92 -5.21 -9.83
N PRO A 19 15.56 -4.32 -10.63
CA PRO A 19 14.92 -3.76 -11.82
C PRO A 19 14.50 -4.81 -12.86
N LEU A 20 15.12 -5.99 -12.86
CA LEU A 20 14.79 -7.09 -13.78
C LEU A 20 13.52 -7.83 -13.36
N ASP A 21 13.09 -7.68 -12.11
CA ASP A 21 11.90 -8.34 -11.56
C ASP A 21 10.63 -7.50 -11.78
N VAL A 22 10.76 -6.30 -12.35
CA VAL A 22 9.67 -5.32 -12.47
C VAL A 22 9.28 -5.09 -13.93
N ASP A 23 8.07 -5.51 -14.28
CA ASP A 23 7.42 -5.16 -15.55
C ASP A 23 6.20 -4.26 -15.28
N TYR A 24 6.35 -2.98 -15.63
CA TYR A 24 5.29 -1.99 -15.44
C TYR A 24 4.16 -2.10 -16.46
N ASP A 25 4.39 -2.67 -17.63
CA ASP A 25 3.34 -2.85 -18.64
C ASP A 25 2.38 -3.95 -18.18
N SER A 26 2.93 -5.10 -17.76
CA SER A 26 2.16 -6.17 -17.12
C SER A 26 1.41 -5.69 -15.87
N TRP A 27 2.05 -4.85 -15.05
CA TRP A 27 1.40 -4.26 -13.88
C TRP A 27 0.23 -3.33 -14.25
N ASN A 28 0.39 -2.47 -15.25
CA ASN A 28 -0.67 -1.54 -15.66
C ASN A 28 -1.92 -2.29 -16.15
N GLU A 29 -1.75 -3.41 -16.88
CA GLU A 29 -2.85 -4.29 -17.26
C GLU A 29 -3.53 -4.90 -16.03
N ARG A 30 -2.75 -5.44 -15.08
CA ARG A 30 -3.28 -6.05 -13.86
C ARG A 30 -3.99 -5.03 -12.97
N ARG A 31 -3.51 -3.78 -12.91
CA ARG A 31 -4.09 -2.72 -12.07
C ARG A 31 -5.54 -2.43 -12.44
N ALA A 32 -5.90 -2.46 -13.72
CA ALA A 32 -7.29 -2.28 -14.16
C ALA A 32 -8.21 -3.36 -13.59
N SER A 33 -7.77 -4.63 -13.58
CA SER A 33 -8.50 -5.74 -12.98
C SER A 33 -8.65 -5.60 -11.47
N ILE A 34 -7.61 -5.13 -10.76
CA ILE A 34 -7.66 -4.85 -9.32
C ILE A 34 -8.66 -3.73 -9.02
N GLN A 35 -8.67 -2.67 -9.84
CA GLN A 35 -9.63 -1.58 -9.70
C GLN A 35 -11.06 -2.10 -9.87
N ALA A 36 -11.35 -2.86 -10.93
CA ALA A 36 -12.67 -3.45 -11.15
C ALA A 36 -13.07 -4.39 -10.00
N PHE A 37 -12.15 -5.23 -9.52
CA PHE A 37 -12.39 -6.11 -8.39
C PHE A 37 -12.72 -5.33 -7.12
N SER A 38 -12.01 -4.23 -6.84
CA SER A 38 -12.31 -3.37 -5.67
C SER A 38 -13.73 -2.79 -5.75
N GLN A 39 -14.18 -2.39 -6.94
CA GLN A 39 -15.54 -1.88 -7.15
C GLN A 39 -16.59 -2.98 -6.98
N MET A 40 -16.35 -4.18 -7.49
CA MET A 40 -17.29 -5.31 -7.36
C MET A 40 -17.41 -5.80 -5.92
N SER A 41 -16.29 -5.96 -5.24
CA SER A 41 -16.21 -6.46 -3.85
C SER A 41 -16.49 -5.39 -2.80
N GLN A 42 -16.58 -4.11 -3.20
CA GLN A 42 -16.63 -2.97 -2.29
C GLN A 42 -15.48 -2.94 -1.26
N SER A 43 -14.35 -3.57 -1.59
CA SER A 43 -13.19 -3.65 -0.70
C SER A 43 -12.22 -2.48 -0.90
N CYS A 44 -11.57 -2.05 0.16
CA CYS A 44 -10.44 -1.12 0.09
C CYS A 44 -9.17 -1.90 -0.28
N ILE A 45 -8.56 -1.55 -1.41
CA ILE A 45 -7.35 -2.22 -1.91
C ILE A 45 -6.33 -1.16 -2.23
N PHE A 46 -5.10 -1.35 -1.77
CA PHE A 46 -3.95 -0.58 -2.20
C PHE A 46 -2.83 -1.53 -2.65
N THR A 47 -1.92 -1.00 -3.45
CA THR A 47 -0.70 -1.72 -3.80
C THR A 47 0.51 -0.83 -3.57
N VAL A 48 1.62 -1.48 -3.25
CA VAL A 48 2.92 -0.85 -3.03
C VAL A 48 3.83 -1.28 -4.17
N ASP A 49 4.48 -0.31 -4.81
CA ASP A 49 5.64 -0.54 -5.65
C ASP A 49 6.85 -0.67 -4.73
N VAL A 50 7.22 -1.91 -4.43
CA VAL A 50 8.33 -2.26 -3.53
C VAL A 50 9.67 -1.76 -4.08
N PHE A 51 9.86 -1.80 -5.40
CA PHE A 51 11.09 -1.34 -6.04
C PHE A 51 11.25 0.18 -5.97
N LYS A 52 10.15 0.94 -6.08
CA LYS A 52 10.15 2.40 -5.90
C LYS A 52 9.82 2.86 -4.49
N GLU A 53 9.71 1.92 -3.55
CA GLU A 53 9.41 2.16 -2.14
C GLU A 53 8.24 3.13 -1.91
N ARG A 54 7.13 2.94 -2.63
CA ARG A 54 5.97 3.84 -2.54
C ARG A 54 4.66 3.14 -2.84
N TYR A 55 3.56 3.67 -2.31
CA TYR A 55 2.23 3.30 -2.78
C TYR A 55 2.06 3.65 -4.26
N ASP A 56 1.48 2.73 -5.02
CA ASP A 56 1.26 2.89 -6.46
C ASP A 56 -0.20 3.07 -6.83
N PHE A 57 -1.09 2.37 -6.14
CA PHE A 57 -2.53 2.40 -6.35
C PHE A 57 -3.27 2.34 -5.01
N ALA A 58 -4.42 3.01 -4.94
CA ALA A 58 -5.40 2.88 -3.88
C ALA A 58 -6.79 3.01 -4.50
N SER A 59 -7.73 2.15 -4.09
CA SER A 59 -9.10 2.18 -4.61
C SER A 59 -9.89 3.37 -4.04
N ASP A 60 -10.84 3.88 -4.83
CA ASP A 60 -11.73 4.98 -4.41
C ASP A 60 -12.57 4.62 -3.17
N ASN A 61 -12.73 3.33 -2.86
CA ASN A 61 -13.46 2.86 -1.68
C ASN A 61 -12.86 3.36 -0.37
N PHE A 62 -11.56 3.70 -0.33
CA PHE A 62 -10.99 4.37 0.84
C PHE A 62 -11.68 5.71 1.15
N ALA A 63 -12.05 6.46 0.11
CA ALA A 63 -12.81 7.70 0.29
C ALA A 63 -14.25 7.40 0.75
N THR A 64 -14.90 6.41 0.13
CA THR A 64 -16.30 6.07 0.42
C THR A 64 -16.51 5.46 1.80
N ILE A 65 -15.64 4.53 2.21
CA ILE A 65 -15.80 3.73 3.44
C ILE A 65 -15.14 4.42 4.64
N PHE A 66 -13.93 4.94 4.46
CA PHE A 66 -13.13 5.50 5.54
C PHE A 66 -13.03 7.04 5.51
N GLY A 67 -13.72 7.70 4.57
CA GLY A 67 -13.75 9.16 4.50
C GLY A 67 -12.40 9.80 4.13
N TYR A 68 -11.54 9.07 3.40
CA TYR A 68 -10.29 9.65 2.90
C TYR A 68 -10.59 10.74 1.87
N ASN A 69 -9.68 11.72 1.76
CA ASN A 69 -9.79 12.74 0.72
C ASN A 69 -9.64 12.07 -0.67
N PRO A 70 -10.63 12.17 -1.58
CA PRO A 70 -10.56 11.53 -2.89
C PRO A 70 -9.35 11.98 -3.73
N ILE A 71 -8.88 13.22 -3.56
CA ILE A 71 -7.71 13.74 -4.26
C ILE A 71 -6.45 13.03 -3.78
N TRP A 72 -6.34 12.76 -2.48
CA TRP A 72 -5.19 12.03 -1.91
C TRP A 72 -5.15 10.59 -2.40
N ILE A 73 -6.30 9.91 -2.47
CA ILE A 73 -6.40 8.56 -3.04
C ILE A 73 -5.94 8.54 -4.51
N LYS A 74 -6.43 9.46 -5.34
CA LYS A 74 -6.01 9.57 -6.75
C LYS A 74 -4.54 9.94 -6.93
N THR A 75 -3.93 10.56 -5.92
CA THR A 75 -2.53 10.98 -5.94
C THR A 75 -1.67 10.22 -4.94
N ILE A 76 -2.04 8.98 -4.59
CA ILE A 76 -1.45 8.20 -3.48
C ILE A 76 0.08 8.11 -3.55
N ARG A 77 0.65 8.06 -4.76
CA ARG A 77 2.11 8.09 -5.02
C ARG A 77 2.85 9.29 -4.42
N LYS A 78 2.13 10.34 -4.01
CA LYS A 78 2.67 11.57 -3.41
C LYS A 78 2.33 11.73 -1.93
N GLN A 79 1.59 10.79 -1.34
CA GLN A 79 1.00 10.95 -0.01
C GLN A 79 1.81 10.29 1.11
N GLY A 80 2.97 9.71 0.83
CA GLY A 80 3.80 9.02 1.82
C GLY A 80 3.02 7.90 2.53
N ASP A 81 3.16 7.80 3.85
CA ASP A 81 2.57 6.77 4.72
C ASP A 81 1.09 6.97 5.05
N LEU A 82 0.32 7.65 4.18
CA LEU A 82 -1.08 8.03 4.43
C LEU A 82 -1.97 6.87 4.93
N GLN A 83 -1.75 5.67 4.40
CA GLN A 83 -2.53 4.48 4.80
C GLN A 83 -2.18 4.07 6.22
N GLU A 84 -0.89 4.07 6.55
CA GLU A 84 -0.39 3.48 7.79
C GLU A 84 -0.58 4.43 8.97
N GLU A 85 -0.64 5.74 8.73
CA GLU A 85 -0.92 6.76 9.75
C GLU A 85 -2.37 6.77 10.23
N ARG A 86 -3.29 6.23 9.42
CA ARG A 86 -4.73 6.22 9.72
C ARG A 86 -5.21 4.93 10.37
N ILE A 87 -4.34 3.93 10.47
CA ILE A 87 -4.60 2.69 11.21
C ILE A 87 -4.48 2.97 12.70
N HIS A 88 -5.40 2.42 13.50
CA HIS A 88 -5.34 2.55 14.96
C HIS A 88 -3.98 2.06 15.48
N PRO A 89 -3.32 2.73 16.44
CA PRO A 89 -1.97 2.36 16.89
C PRO A 89 -1.82 0.90 17.33
N ASP A 90 -2.86 0.34 17.96
CA ASP A 90 -2.87 -1.06 18.41
C ASP A 90 -2.91 -2.04 17.22
N ASP A 91 -3.64 -1.70 16.17
CA ASP A 91 -3.74 -2.51 14.95
C ASP A 91 -2.50 -2.33 14.08
N ARG A 92 -1.92 -1.13 14.06
CA ARG A 92 -0.70 -0.81 13.30
C ARG A 92 0.49 -1.64 13.79
N THR A 93 0.57 -1.89 15.09
CA THR A 93 1.64 -2.71 15.68
C THR A 93 1.55 -4.15 15.17
N GLN A 94 0.35 -4.75 15.19
CA GLN A 94 0.11 -6.09 14.67
C GLN A 94 0.35 -6.17 13.16
N LEU A 95 -0.07 -5.16 12.39
CA LEU A 95 0.17 -5.11 10.96
C LEU A 95 1.67 -5.17 10.62
N ILE A 96 2.49 -4.37 11.32
CA ILE A 96 3.93 -4.35 11.10
C ILE A 96 4.55 -5.71 11.43
N GLU A 97 4.12 -6.36 12.52
CA GLU A 97 4.59 -7.70 12.88
C GLU A 97 4.28 -8.72 11.78
N HIS A 98 3.06 -8.74 11.25
CA HIS A 98 2.67 -9.64 10.15
C HIS A 98 3.41 -9.33 8.85
N GLN A 99 3.64 -8.06 8.54
CA GLN A 99 4.40 -7.67 7.35
C GLN A 99 5.89 -8.04 7.48
N ILE A 100 6.45 -8.08 8.69
CA ILE A 100 7.82 -8.56 8.96
C ILE A 100 7.90 -10.07 8.90
N GLU A 101 6.90 -10.79 9.42
CA GLU A 101 6.90 -12.26 9.45
C GLU A 101 6.82 -12.89 8.04
N HIS A 102 6.15 -12.20 7.12
CA HIS A 102 5.87 -12.70 5.77
C HIS A 102 6.67 -12.04 4.64
N GLY A 103 7.61 -11.14 4.96
CA GLY A 103 8.47 -10.44 3.99
C GLY A 103 9.94 -10.86 4.10
#